data_AF-A0AAE0BSL6-F1
#
_entry.id   AF-A0AAE0BSL6-F1
#
_cell.length_a   1.000
_cell.length_b   1.000
_cell.length_c   1.000
_cell.angle_alpha   90.00
_cell.angle_beta   90.00
_cell.angle_gamma   90.00
#
_symmetry.space_group_name_H-M   'P 1'
#
loop_
_entity.id
_entity.type
_entity.pdbx_description
1 polymer ?
#
loop_
_entity_poly.entity_id
_entity_poly.type
_entity_poly.pdbx_seq_one_letter_code
_entity_poly.pdbx_strand_id
1 'polypeptide(L)'
;MRRTKTTTHTSQSDYETVFTNAKAGMDGVDKDKVKQIVYEMSKGSAHFANEQRKEAQVMQRIERMKGQAAKLTPTQLQGSERAADGRIASLEATRDLSKTWLHIDMDAFYAAVETLDDPSLASKPMAVGGMGMISTANYVARTFGVRSAMPGFIARKLCPELLFVKPDFEKYTKASHVTRGVFAIYDPKFMAGSLDEAYLDVTAVCLARGITGIMPASKP
;
A
#
# COMPACT_ATOMS: atom_id res chain seq x y z
N MET A 1 31.80 18.90 -35.25
CA MET A 1 30.40 18.61 -34.86
C MET A 1 30.35 18.29 -33.36
N ARG A 2 29.99 19.28 -32.52
CA ARG A 2 29.79 19.08 -31.08
C ARG A 2 28.47 18.34 -30.87
N ARG A 3 28.53 17.13 -30.30
CA ARG A 3 27.35 16.41 -29.78
C ARG A 3 26.79 17.20 -28.60
N THR A 4 25.67 17.88 -28.80
CA THR A 4 24.86 18.45 -27.73
C THR A 4 24.30 17.29 -26.90
N LYS A 5 24.80 17.12 -25.67
CA LYS A 5 24.16 16.29 -24.66
C LYS A 5 22.87 17.00 -24.25
N THR A 6 21.73 16.54 -24.76
CA THR A 6 20.43 16.95 -24.27
C THR A 6 20.32 16.42 -22.84
N THR A 7 20.53 17.31 -21.87
CA THR A 7 20.39 16.99 -20.46
C THR A 7 18.91 17.23 -20.18
N THR A 8 18.10 16.17 -20.18
CA THR A 8 16.72 16.25 -19.74
C THR A 8 16.72 16.62 -18.27
N HIS A 9 16.51 17.89 -17.97
CA HIS A 9 16.21 18.36 -16.63
C HIS A 9 14.87 17.78 -16.22
N THR A 10 14.88 16.73 -15.38
CA THR A 10 13.69 16.30 -14.66
C THR A 10 13.26 17.46 -13.79
N SER A 11 12.08 18.01 -14.08
CA SER A 11 11.59 19.20 -13.40
C SER A 11 11.06 18.84 -12.01
N GLN A 12 10.98 19.83 -11.13
CA GLN A 12 10.50 19.71 -9.74
C GLN A 12 9.10 19.05 -9.63
N SER A 13 8.28 19.09 -10.69
CA SER A 13 6.94 18.50 -10.72
C SER A 13 6.91 16.98 -10.86
N ASP A 14 8.03 16.34 -11.22
CA ASP A 14 8.01 14.95 -11.72
C ASP A 14 8.46 13.92 -10.68
N TYR A 15 8.77 14.34 -9.43
CA TYR A 15 9.11 13.40 -8.35
C TYR A 15 7.85 12.74 -7.75
N GLU A 16 7.15 11.97 -8.58
CA GLU A 16 5.88 11.32 -8.24
C GLU A 16 6.01 10.13 -7.27
N THR A 17 7.25 9.73 -6.94
CA THR A 17 7.56 8.54 -6.12
C THR A 17 7.14 8.64 -4.65
N VAL A 18 6.70 9.81 -4.19
CA VAL A 18 6.38 10.08 -2.78
C VAL A 18 5.02 9.53 -2.36
N PHE A 19 4.05 9.53 -3.27
CA PHE A 19 2.68 9.06 -3.01
C PHE A 19 2.28 7.99 -4.01
N THR A 20 3.01 6.88 -4.02
CA THR A 20 2.71 5.74 -4.91
C THR A 20 1.44 5.01 -4.53
N ASN A 21 1.09 4.98 -3.24
CA ASN A 21 -0.13 4.36 -2.71
C ASN A 21 -0.89 5.32 -1.78
N ALA A 22 -2.22 5.36 -1.91
CA ALA A 22 -3.12 5.93 -0.92
C ALA A 22 -3.04 5.11 0.38
N LYS A 23 -3.04 5.77 1.54
CA LYS A 23 -2.98 5.12 2.86
C LYS A 23 -4.06 5.75 3.74
N ALA A 24 -4.76 4.93 4.52
CA ALA A 24 -5.82 5.39 5.40
C ALA A 24 -5.31 6.46 6.39
N GLY A 25 -6.16 7.47 6.64
CA GLY A 25 -5.86 8.58 7.55
C GLY A 25 -4.81 9.57 7.05
N MET A 26 -4.65 9.67 5.73
CA MET A 26 -3.86 10.71 5.07
C MET A 26 -4.76 11.70 4.29
N ASP A 27 -6.04 11.72 4.59
CA ASP A 27 -7.00 12.64 3.99
C ASP A 27 -6.67 14.08 4.43
N GLY A 28 -6.67 15.02 3.49
CA GLY A 28 -6.35 16.43 3.76
C GLY A 28 -4.87 16.76 3.93
N VAL A 29 -3.96 15.80 3.78
CA VAL A 29 -2.50 16.05 3.77
C VAL A 29 -2.14 16.96 2.60
N ASP A 30 -1.36 18.01 2.86
CA ASP A 30 -0.73 18.84 1.83
C ASP A 30 0.34 18.04 1.07
N LYS A 31 -0.10 17.36 0.01
CA LYS A 31 0.75 16.48 -0.80
C LYS A 31 1.89 17.23 -1.47
N ASP A 32 1.69 18.49 -1.85
CA ASP A 32 2.70 19.26 -2.56
C ASP A 32 3.83 19.69 -1.63
N LYS A 33 3.49 20.12 -0.41
CA LYS A 33 4.48 20.35 0.65
C LYS A 33 5.30 19.09 0.95
N VAL A 34 4.64 17.94 1.07
CA VAL A 34 5.32 16.67 1.35
C VAL A 34 6.25 16.29 0.19
N LYS A 35 5.77 16.35 -1.06
CA LYS A 35 6.60 16.09 -2.26
C LYS A 35 7.82 17.02 -2.30
N GLN A 36 7.62 18.31 -2.02
CA GLN A 36 8.67 19.30 -2.02
C GLN A 36 9.76 18.96 -1.00
N ILE A 37 9.37 18.67 0.24
CA ILE A 37 10.33 18.32 1.29
C ILE A 37 11.09 17.05 0.95
N VAL A 38 10.41 16.01 0.47
CA VAL A 38 11.05 14.74 0.11
C VAL A 38 12.02 14.94 -1.05
N TYR A 39 11.64 15.67 -2.09
CA TYR A 39 12.51 16.00 -3.22
C TYR A 39 13.76 16.76 -2.76
N GLU A 40 13.58 17.83 -1.99
CA GLU A 40 14.68 18.67 -1.50
C GLU A 40 15.66 17.88 -0.61
N MET A 41 15.14 16.97 0.21
CA MET A 41 15.94 16.11 1.08
C MET A 41 16.63 14.96 0.34
N SER A 42 16.14 14.59 -0.85
CA SER A 42 16.64 13.42 -1.60
C SER A 42 17.54 13.81 -2.77
N LYS A 43 17.35 14.99 -3.36
CA LYS A 43 18.08 15.42 -4.56
C LYS A 43 19.60 15.38 -4.33
N GLY A 44 20.32 14.84 -5.33
CA GLY A 44 21.77 14.68 -5.26
C GLY A 44 22.26 13.47 -4.45
N SER A 45 21.37 12.72 -3.78
CA SER A 45 21.76 11.47 -3.11
C SER A 45 21.97 10.31 -4.10
N ALA A 46 22.74 9.30 -3.68
CA ALA A 46 22.88 8.06 -4.45
C ALA A 46 21.54 7.33 -4.63
N HIS A 47 20.66 7.39 -3.62
CA HIS A 47 19.31 6.83 -3.71
C HIS A 47 18.50 7.52 -4.80
N PHE A 48 18.50 8.85 -4.83
CA PHE A 48 17.79 9.63 -5.84
C PHE A 48 18.29 9.35 -7.26
N ALA A 49 19.61 9.29 -7.47
CA ALA A 49 20.19 8.89 -8.75
C ALA A 49 19.78 7.46 -9.16
N ASN A 50 19.64 6.56 -8.18
CA ASN A 50 19.16 5.21 -8.42
C ASN A 50 17.69 5.17 -8.85
N GLU A 51 16.82 5.94 -8.18
CA GLU A 51 15.40 6.04 -8.55
C GLU A 51 15.22 6.65 -9.94
N GLN A 52 15.99 7.69 -10.31
CA GLN A 52 15.99 8.23 -11.68
C GLN A 52 16.37 7.18 -12.73
N ARG A 53 17.37 6.33 -12.44
CA ARG A 53 17.75 5.24 -13.36
C ARG A 53 16.62 4.21 -13.52
N LYS A 54 15.95 3.83 -12.42
CA LYS A 54 14.81 2.90 -12.48
C LYS A 54 13.65 3.51 -13.27
N GLU A 55 13.35 4.77 -13.04
CA GLU A 55 12.31 5.50 -13.77
C GLU A 55 12.60 5.52 -15.28
N ALA A 56 13.84 5.84 -15.67
CA ALA A 56 14.25 5.79 -17.08
C ALA A 56 14.09 4.39 -17.69
N GLN A 57 14.41 3.32 -16.94
CA GLN A 57 14.20 1.94 -17.39
C GLN A 57 12.72 1.60 -17.56
N VAL A 58 11.87 2.06 -16.64
CA VAL A 58 10.40 1.89 -16.71
C VAL A 58 9.87 2.62 -17.95
N MET A 59 10.29 3.86 -18.18
CA MET A 59 9.89 4.64 -19.36
C MET A 59 10.32 3.96 -20.67
N GLN A 60 11.55 3.43 -20.73
CA GLN A 60 12.01 2.66 -21.88
C GLN A 60 11.15 1.41 -22.12
N ARG A 61 10.74 0.71 -21.05
CA ARG A 61 9.85 -0.45 -21.16
C ARG A 61 8.46 -0.04 -21.66
N ILE A 62 7.92 1.07 -21.18
CA ILE A 62 6.63 1.63 -21.62
C ILE A 62 6.68 1.94 -23.12
N GLU A 63 7.70 2.66 -23.59
CA GLU A 63 7.82 2.99 -25.01
C GLU A 63 8.00 1.75 -25.89
N ARG A 64 8.76 0.75 -25.40
CA ARG A 64 8.85 -0.55 -26.08
C ARG A 64 7.48 -1.22 -26.19
N MET A 65 6.69 -1.24 -25.12
CA MET A 65 5.35 -1.84 -25.11
C MET A 65 4.39 -1.09 -26.04
N LYS A 66 4.41 0.26 -26.03
CA LYS A 66 3.63 1.07 -26.98
C LYS A 66 4.02 0.79 -28.42
N GLY A 67 5.32 0.70 -28.70
CA GLY A 67 5.83 0.36 -30.03
C GLY A 67 5.46 -1.05 -30.49
N GLN A 68 5.34 -2.01 -29.57
CA GLN A 68 4.82 -3.35 -29.87
C GLN A 68 3.31 -3.31 -30.14
N ALA A 69 2.54 -2.59 -29.31
CA ALA A 69 1.10 -2.45 -29.47
C ALA A 69 0.73 -1.77 -30.80
N ALA A 70 1.48 -0.75 -31.21
CA ALA A 70 1.27 -0.03 -32.48
C ALA A 70 1.48 -0.91 -33.73
N LYS A 71 2.14 -2.06 -33.60
CA LYS A 71 2.36 -3.02 -34.71
C LYS A 71 1.26 -4.06 -34.84
N LEU A 72 0.31 -4.11 -33.92
CA LEU A 72 -0.77 -5.10 -33.94
C LEU A 72 -1.76 -4.78 -35.07
N THR A 73 -2.11 -5.79 -35.85
CA THR A 73 -3.12 -5.66 -36.91
C THR A 73 -4.54 -5.84 -36.34
N PRO A 74 -5.57 -5.30 -37.01
CA PRO A 74 -6.97 -5.52 -36.60
C PRO A 74 -7.33 -7.01 -36.43
N THR A 75 -6.81 -7.88 -37.31
CA THR A 75 -7.03 -9.33 -37.22
C THR A 75 -6.39 -9.95 -35.98
N GLN A 76 -5.18 -9.52 -35.59
CA GLN A 76 -4.50 -9.99 -34.38
C GLN A 76 -5.23 -9.52 -33.12
N LEU A 77 -5.70 -8.27 -33.11
CA LEU A 77 -6.50 -7.73 -32.02
C LEU A 77 -7.80 -8.51 -31.87
N GLN A 78 -8.56 -8.69 -32.95
CA GLN A 78 -9.81 -9.46 -32.93
C GLN A 78 -9.59 -10.91 -32.47
N GLY A 79 -8.50 -11.55 -32.89
CA GLY A 79 -8.14 -12.89 -32.41
C GLY A 79 -7.85 -12.92 -30.90
N SER A 80 -7.15 -11.91 -30.40
CA SER A 80 -6.83 -11.76 -28.97
C SER A 80 -8.06 -11.45 -28.12
N GLU A 81 -8.97 -10.61 -28.63
CA GLU A 81 -10.26 -10.31 -28.01
C GLU A 81 -11.11 -11.57 -27.87
N ARG A 82 -11.27 -12.34 -28.95
CA ARG A 82 -12.01 -13.62 -28.89
C ARG A 82 -11.40 -14.59 -27.87
N ALA A 83 -10.08 -14.66 -27.79
CA ALA A 83 -9.40 -15.50 -26.80
C ALA A 83 -9.63 -15.01 -25.36
N ALA A 84 -9.62 -13.68 -25.14
CA ALA A 84 -9.93 -13.07 -23.86
C ALA A 84 -11.38 -13.32 -23.46
N ASP A 85 -12.33 -13.12 -24.38
CA ASP A 85 -13.76 -13.35 -24.16
C ASP A 85 -14.05 -14.81 -23.81
N GLY A 86 -13.42 -15.77 -24.50
CA GLY A 86 -13.52 -17.19 -24.16
C GLY A 86 -13.04 -17.49 -22.74
N ARG A 87 -11.95 -16.83 -22.31
CA ARG A 87 -11.44 -16.96 -20.94
C ARG A 87 -12.33 -16.29 -19.90
N ILE A 88 -12.88 -15.12 -20.20
CA ILE A 88 -13.86 -14.43 -19.34
C ILE A 88 -15.09 -15.32 -19.16
N ALA A 89 -15.68 -15.82 -20.25
CA ALA A 89 -16.84 -16.71 -20.19
C ALA A 89 -16.55 -17.97 -19.34
N SER A 90 -15.35 -18.56 -19.47
CA SER A 90 -14.95 -19.71 -18.65
C SER A 90 -14.80 -19.37 -17.15
N LEU A 91 -14.28 -18.18 -16.82
CA LEU A 91 -14.15 -17.73 -15.43
C LEU A 91 -15.52 -17.40 -14.83
N GLU A 92 -16.40 -16.74 -15.59
CA GLU A 92 -17.78 -16.44 -15.16
C GLU A 92 -18.58 -17.72 -14.93
N ALA A 93 -18.47 -18.71 -15.81
CA ALA A 93 -19.17 -19.99 -15.67
C ALA A 93 -18.77 -20.77 -14.42
N THR A 94 -17.61 -20.45 -13.82
CA THR A 94 -17.07 -21.11 -12.61
C THR A 94 -17.03 -20.17 -11.40
N ARG A 95 -17.64 -18.98 -11.50
CA ARG A 95 -17.68 -18.00 -10.40
C ARG A 95 -18.49 -18.56 -9.23
N ASP A 96 -17.84 -18.69 -8.08
CA ASP A 96 -18.48 -19.13 -6.83
C ASP A 96 -18.77 -17.92 -5.92
N LEU A 97 -20.06 -17.67 -5.68
CA LEU A 97 -20.54 -16.63 -4.76
C LEU A 97 -21.12 -17.21 -3.46
N SER A 98 -20.95 -18.51 -3.22
CA SER A 98 -21.44 -19.18 -2.01
C SER A 98 -20.60 -18.86 -0.77
N LYS A 99 -19.41 -18.29 -0.95
CA LYS A 99 -18.44 -18.01 0.10
C LYS A 99 -18.55 -16.58 0.62
N THR A 100 -18.50 -16.45 1.95
CA THR A 100 -18.30 -15.16 2.63
C THR A 100 -16.89 -15.11 3.18
N TRP A 101 -16.04 -14.33 2.52
CA TRP A 101 -14.66 -14.09 2.94
C TRP A 101 -14.57 -12.80 3.75
N LEU A 102 -13.86 -12.86 4.87
CA LEU A 102 -13.52 -11.68 5.66
C LEU A 102 -12.02 -11.44 5.56
N HIS A 103 -11.65 -10.22 5.15
CA HIS A 103 -10.29 -9.71 5.27
C HIS A 103 -10.21 -8.78 6.47
N ILE A 104 -9.28 -9.04 7.37
CA ILE A 104 -9.04 -8.26 8.59
C ILE A 104 -7.64 -7.67 8.47
N ASP A 105 -7.52 -6.36 8.74
CA ASP A 105 -6.28 -5.60 8.77
C ASP A 105 -6.30 -4.70 10.02
N MET A 106 -5.29 -4.81 10.88
CA MET A 106 -5.26 -4.03 12.12
C MET A 106 -4.77 -2.59 11.90
N ASP A 107 -5.60 -1.65 12.35
CA ASP A 107 -5.34 -0.22 12.26
C ASP A 107 -4.00 0.22 12.87
N ALA A 108 -3.09 0.67 12.00
CA ALA A 108 -1.78 1.20 12.40
C ALA A 108 -1.02 0.27 13.38
N PHE A 109 -1.09 -1.04 13.16
CA PHE A 109 -0.84 -2.09 14.16
C PHE A 109 0.29 -1.82 15.16
N TYR A 110 1.55 -1.68 14.71
CA TYR A 110 2.66 -1.50 15.67
C TYR A 110 2.50 -0.22 16.51
N ALA A 111 2.05 0.88 15.92
CA ALA A 111 1.80 2.12 16.64
C ALA A 111 0.63 2.00 17.62
N ALA A 112 -0.42 1.25 17.25
CA ALA A 112 -1.54 0.97 18.15
C ALA A 112 -1.09 0.11 19.34
N VAL A 113 -0.22 -0.88 19.12
CA VAL A 113 0.34 -1.70 20.20
C VAL A 113 1.22 -0.87 21.14
N GLU A 114 2.08 0.02 20.61
CA GLU A 114 2.84 0.95 21.48
C GLU A 114 1.92 1.91 22.26
N THR A 115 0.83 2.35 21.64
CA THR A 115 -0.16 3.23 22.30
C THR A 115 -0.95 2.50 23.39
N LEU A 116 -1.18 1.19 23.24
CA LEU A 116 -1.84 0.38 24.27
C LEU A 116 -0.97 0.29 25.54
N ASP A 117 0.35 0.20 25.38
CA ASP A 117 1.30 0.16 26.49
C ASP A 117 1.54 1.54 27.11
N ASP A 118 1.64 2.59 26.28
CA ASP A 118 1.76 3.99 26.71
C ASP A 118 0.65 4.86 26.10
N PRO A 119 -0.47 5.03 26.83
CA PRO A 119 -1.60 5.84 26.37
C PRO A 119 -1.24 7.31 26.10
N SER A 120 -0.12 7.83 26.62
CA SER A 120 0.32 9.22 26.36
C SER A 120 0.75 9.45 24.91
N LEU A 121 0.95 8.38 24.13
CA LEU A 121 1.28 8.42 22.71
C LEU A 121 0.06 8.65 21.81
N ALA A 122 -1.16 8.37 22.29
CA ALA A 122 -2.38 8.41 21.48
C ALA A 122 -2.63 9.78 20.83
N SER A 123 -2.34 10.86 21.56
CA SER A 123 -2.57 12.24 21.12
C SER A 123 -1.35 12.90 20.48
N LYS A 124 -0.23 12.18 20.31
CA LYS A 124 1.04 12.74 19.82
C LYS A 124 1.38 12.12 18.47
N PRO A 125 1.98 12.87 17.53
CA PRO A 125 2.49 12.27 16.31
C PRO A 125 3.64 11.32 16.65
N MET A 126 3.46 10.03 16.35
CA MET A 126 4.48 9.03 16.60
C MET A 126 4.64 8.05 15.43
N ALA A 127 5.85 7.50 15.32
CA ALA A 127 6.18 6.46 14.38
C ALA A 127 7.03 5.35 15.03
N VAL A 128 6.71 4.10 14.71
CA VAL A 128 7.54 2.94 15.05
C VAL A 128 8.64 2.80 14.00
N GLY A 129 9.89 2.76 14.44
CA GLY A 129 11.07 2.72 13.58
C GLY A 129 12.15 3.66 14.10
N GLY A 130 12.85 4.33 13.18
CA GLY A 130 13.85 5.33 13.55
C GLY A 130 14.29 6.19 12.38
N MET A 131 15.41 6.90 12.56
CA MET A 131 15.93 7.83 11.55
C MET A 131 16.19 7.21 10.19
N GLY A 132 16.61 5.94 10.15
CA GLY A 132 16.87 5.24 8.90
C GLY A 132 15.58 4.91 8.14
N MET A 133 14.57 4.38 8.83
CA MET A 133 13.31 3.96 8.20
C MET A 133 12.17 3.85 9.22
N ILE A 134 10.97 4.23 8.78
CA ILE A 134 9.72 4.05 9.53
C ILE A 134 9.02 2.77 9.09
N SER A 135 8.66 1.94 10.06
CA SER A 135 7.82 0.76 9.85
C SER A 135 6.33 1.15 9.80
N THR A 136 5.86 1.89 10.80
CA THR A 136 4.48 2.39 10.83
C THR A 136 4.39 3.75 11.51
N ALA A 137 3.36 4.52 11.15
CA ALA A 137 3.04 5.81 11.75
C ALA A 137 1.60 5.78 12.26
N ASN A 138 1.36 6.37 13.43
CA ASN A 138 0.00 6.53 13.94
C ASN A 138 -0.80 7.53 13.11
N TYR A 139 -2.11 7.54 13.28
CA TYR A 139 -3.01 8.42 12.52
C TYR A 139 -2.69 9.90 12.71
N VAL A 140 -2.28 10.32 13.91
CA VAL A 140 -1.86 11.71 14.18
C VAL A 140 -0.67 12.10 13.29
N ALA A 141 0.39 11.29 13.25
CA ALA A 141 1.57 11.56 12.40
C ALA A 141 1.24 11.52 10.90
N ARG A 142 0.29 10.67 10.48
CA ARG A 142 -0.14 10.57 9.07
C ARG A 142 -0.73 11.88 8.53
N THR A 143 -1.37 12.68 9.38
CA THR A 143 -1.88 14.02 8.99
C THR A 143 -0.78 15.00 8.55
N PHE A 144 0.47 14.76 8.96
CA PHE A 144 1.65 15.54 8.53
C PHE A 144 2.31 14.96 7.28
N GLY A 145 1.77 13.88 6.71
CA GLY A 145 2.38 13.16 5.58
C GLY A 145 3.37 12.06 5.99
N VAL A 146 3.58 11.83 7.28
CA VAL A 146 4.47 10.76 7.78
C VAL A 146 3.84 9.38 7.53
N ARG A 147 4.59 8.45 6.93
CA ARG A 147 4.09 7.12 6.54
C ARG A 147 5.15 6.02 6.66
N SER A 148 4.70 4.77 6.63
CA SER A 148 5.56 3.59 6.46
C SER A 148 6.45 3.72 5.23
N ALA A 149 7.65 3.11 5.30
CA ALA A 149 8.68 3.15 4.26
C ALA A 149 9.25 4.55 3.95
N MET A 150 8.95 5.56 4.79
CA MET A 150 9.61 6.86 4.74
C MET A 150 10.85 6.84 5.65
N PRO A 151 12.01 7.37 5.21
CA PRO A 151 13.13 7.59 6.10
C PRO A 151 12.77 8.53 7.25
N GLY A 152 13.15 8.18 8.47
CA GLY A 152 12.78 8.96 9.66
C GLY A 152 13.34 10.38 9.66
N PHE A 153 14.52 10.62 9.06
CA PHE A 153 15.07 11.97 8.94
C PHE A 153 14.21 12.89 8.04
N ILE A 154 13.55 12.34 7.02
CA ILE A 154 12.59 13.07 6.18
C ILE A 154 11.31 13.31 6.97
N ALA A 155 10.80 12.28 7.66
CA ALA A 155 9.60 12.40 8.46
C ALA A 155 9.73 13.47 9.57
N ARG A 156 10.89 13.58 10.21
CA ARG A 156 11.17 14.63 11.19
C ARG A 156 11.19 16.03 10.58
N LYS A 157 11.51 16.16 9.28
CA LYS A 157 11.40 17.45 8.58
C LYS A 157 9.94 17.82 8.32
N LEU A 158 9.07 16.83 8.10
CA LEU A 158 7.63 17.03 7.96
C LEU A 158 6.94 17.36 9.29
N CYS A 159 7.35 16.69 10.36
CA CYS A 159 6.81 16.83 11.72
C CYS A 159 7.98 16.89 12.72
N PRO A 160 8.44 18.09 13.11
CA PRO A 160 9.56 18.27 14.05
C PRO A 160 9.35 17.62 15.42
N GLU A 161 8.11 17.60 15.88
CA GLU A 161 7.65 17.00 17.14
C GLU A 161 7.45 15.48 17.08
N LEU A 162 7.77 14.84 15.94
CA LEU A 162 7.58 13.40 15.74
C LEU A 162 8.38 12.56 16.74
N LEU A 163 7.66 11.74 17.49
CA LEU A 163 8.23 10.75 18.40
C LEU A 163 8.58 9.47 17.65
N PHE A 164 9.79 8.95 17.86
CA PHE A 164 10.17 7.62 17.37
C PHE A 164 10.12 6.62 18.52
N VAL A 165 9.42 5.51 18.29
CA VAL A 165 9.41 4.35 19.18
C VAL A 165 10.18 3.22 18.52
N LYS A 166 11.10 2.59 19.26
CA LYS A 166 11.88 1.47 18.74
C LYS A 166 10.96 0.26 18.54
N PRO A 167 11.06 -0.46 17.40
CA PRO A 167 10.26 -1.66 17.19
C PRO A 167 10.51 -2.73 18.26
N ASP A 168 9.43 -3.31 18.78
CA ASP A 168 9.42 -4.48 19.66
C ASP A 168 8.59 -5.61 19.03
N PHE A 169 9.28 -6.47 18.26
CA PHE A 169 8.63 -7.56 17.54
C PHE A 169 8.10 -8.68 18.44
N GLU A 170 8.64 -8.86 19.64
CA GLU A 170 8.10 -9.83 20.59
C GLU A 170 6.71 -9.39 21.04
N LYS A 171 6.57 -8.12 21.38
CA LYS A 171 5.30 -7.51 21.73
C LYS A 171 4.29 -7.56 20.57
N TYR A 172 4.70 -7.21 19.36
CA TYR A 172 3.80 -7.28 18.19
C TYR A 172 3.35 -8.71 17.88
N THR A 173 4.24 -9.69 18.04
CA THR A 173 3.91 -11.10 17.86
C THR A 173 2.92 -11.57 18.93
N LYS A 174 3.09 -11.18 20.19
CA LYS A 174 2.14 -11.47 21.27
C LYS A 174 0.75 -10.88 20.99
N ALA A 175 0.68 -9.61 20.58
CA ALA A 175 -0.59 -8.97 20.20
C ALA A 175 -1.26 -9.68 19.02
N SER A 176 -0.48 -10.09 18.01
CA SER A 176 -0.96 -10.89 16.88
C SER A 176 -1.53 -12.25 17.31
N HIS A 177 -0.91 -12.93 18.27
CA HIS A 177 -1.44 -14.19 18.80
C HIS A 177 -2.79 -14.01 19.49
N VAL A 178 -2.99 -12.90 20.21
CA VAL A 178 -4.27 -12.60 20.85
C VAL A 178 -5.37 -12.46 19.80
N THR A 179 -5.16 -11.65 18.76
CA THR A 179 -6.17 -11.45 17.70
C THR A 179 -6.41 -12.70 16.88
N ARG A 180 -5.36 -13.46 16.56
CA ARG A 180 -5.47 -14.76 15.89
C ARG A 180 -6.22 -15.81 16.70
N GLY A 181 -6.12 -15.76 18.04
CA GLY A 181 -6.94 -16.59 18.92
C GLY A 181 -8.43 -16.32 18.74
N VAL A 182 -8.81 -15.07 18.51
CA VAL A 182 -10.20 -14.70 18.15
C VAL A 182 -10.53 -15.19 16.75
N PHE A 183 -9.66 -14.99 15.76
CA PHE A 183 -9.89 -15.43 14.37
C PHE A 183 -10.18 -16.93 14.28
N ALA A 184 -9.44 -17.75 15.02
CA ALA A 184 -9.60 -19.20 15.07
C ALA A 184 -10.98 -19.67 15.57
N ILE A 185 -11.72 -18.83 16.30
CA ILE A 185 -13.11 -19.11 16.72
C ILE A 185 -14.06 -19.08 15.52
N TYR A 186 -13.79 -18.20 14.55
CA TYR A 186 -14.64 -17.99 13.38
C TYR A 186 -14.20 -18.87 12.20
N ASP A 187 -12.90 -19.07 12.03
CA ASP A 187 -12.33 -19.96 11.04
C ASP A 187 -11.04 -20.61 11.59
N PRO A 188 -11.06 -21.89 12.00
CA PRO A 188 -9.86 -22.59 12.47
C PRO A 188 -8.77 -22.76 11.41
N LYS A 189 -9.08 -22.54 10.13
CA LYS A 189 -8.16 -22.69 8.99
C LYS A 189 -7.85 -21.34 8.32
N PHE A 190 -8.06 -20.23 9.02
CA PHE A 190 -7.76 -18.90 8.51
C PHE A 190 -6.31 -18.79 8.00
N MET A 191 -6.10 -17.90 7.03
CA MET A 191 -4.77 -17.61 6.50
C MET A 191 -4.27 -16.28 7.05
N ALA A 192 -3.13 -16.27 7.74
CA ALA A 192 -2.45 -15.05 8.14
C ALA A 192 -1.57 -14.52 6.99
N GLY A 193 -1.80 -13.28 6.56
CA GLY A 193 -0.96 -12.60 5.55
C GLY A 193 0.29 -11.96 6.17
N SER A 194 0.14 -11.41 7.37
CA SER A 194 1.20 -10.76 8.16
C SER A 194 0.91 -10.91 9.66
N LEU A 195 1.57 -10.15 10.53
CA LEU A 195 1.20 -10.09 11.95
C LEU A 195 -0.18 -9.44 12.16
N ASP A 196 -0.58 -8.52 11.27
CA ASP A 196 -1.80 -7.72 11.35
C ASP A 196 -2.91 -8.07 10.37
N GLU A 197 -2.61 -8.87 9.35
CA GLU A 197 -3.57 -9.21 8.30
C GLU A 197 -3.98 -10.69 8.34
N ALA A 198 -5.27 -10.96 8.13
CA ALA A 198 -5.80 -12.31 8.02
C ALA A 198 -7.00 -12.41 7.06
N TYR A 199 -7.16 -13.58 6.46
CA TYR A 199 -8.27 -13.96 5.59
C TYR A 199 -9.01 -15.14 6.21
N LEU A 200 -10.32 -15.00 6.40
CA LEU A 200 -11.17 -16.00 7.04
C LEU A 200 -12.33 -16.41 6.12
N ASP A 201 -12.60 -17.70 6.01
CA ASP A 201 -13.84 -18.23 5.43
C ASP A 201 -14.91 -18.29 6.54
N VAL A 202 -15.72 -17.24 6.66
CA VAL A 202 -16.77 -17.13 7.68
C VAL A 202 -18.13 -17.66 7.20
N THR A 203 -18.16 -18.37 6.06
CA THR A 203 -19.40 -18.87 5.46
C THR A 203 -20.24 -19.69 6.44
N ALA A 204 -19.61 -20.63 7.15
CA ALA A 204 -20.31 -21.48 8.12
C ALA A 204 -20.90 -20.68 9.29
N VAL A 205 -20.17 -19.67 9.78
CA VAL A 205 -20.63 -18.78 10.84
C VAL A 205 -21.82 -17.94 10.38
N CYS A 206 -21.75 -17.38 9.18
CA CYS A 206 -22.85 -16.60 8.60
C CYS A 206 -24.12 -17.45 8.46
N LEU A 207 -24.01 -18.67 7.90
CA LEU A 207 -25.13 -19.60 7.77
C LEU A 207 -25.76 -19.96 9.12
N ALA A 208 -24.94 -20.32 10.11
CA ALA A 208 -25.41 -20.67 11.46
C ALA A 208 -26.13 -19.51 12.16
N ARG A 209 -25.81 -18.26 11.81
CA ARG A 209 -26.40 -17.04 12.38
C ARG A 209 -27.51 -16.44 11.52
N GLY A 210 -27.88 -17.07 10.41
CA GLY A 210 -28.88 -16.53 9.48
C GLY A 210 -28.45 -15.25 8.77
N ILE A 211 -27.14 -14.97 8.70
CA ILE A 211 -26.59 -13.83 7.96
C ILE A 211 -26.47 -14.26 6.50
N THR A 212 -27.37 -13.75 5.66
CA THR A 212 -27.30 -13.99 4.22
C THR A 212 -26.56 -12.86 3.53
N GLY A 213 -25.42 -13.16 2.91
CA GLY A 213 -24.71 -12.24 2.00
C GLY A 213 -25.45 -12.10 0.68
N ILE A 214 -26.70 -11.64 0.68
CA ILE A 214 -27.39 -11.27 -0.56
C ILE A 214 -27.00 -9.82 -0.84
N MET A 215 -26.05 -9.62 -1.75
CA MET A 215 -26.06 -8.39 -2.52
C MET A 215 -27.45 -8.29 -3.18
N PRO A 216 -28.20 -7.18 -3.04
CA PRO A 216 -29.41 -7.01 -3.81
C PRO A 216 -29.05 -7.23 -5.27
N ALA A 217 -29.77 -8.13 -5.94
CA ALA A 217 -29.64 -8.35 -7.38
C ALA A 217 -29.55 -6.98 -8.06
N SER A 218 -28.48 -6.78 -8.83
CA SER A 218 -28.28 -5.58 -9.63
C SER A 218 -29.60 -5.22 -10.32
N LYS A 219 -30.15 -4.05 -10.01
CA LYS A 219 -31.30 -3.51 -10.75
C LYS A 219 -30.92 -3.44 -12.24
N PRO A 220 -31.86 -3.77 -13.15
CA PRO A 220 -31.68 -3.53 -14.58
C PRO A 220 -31.54 -2.03 -14.90
#